data_AF-A0A844IL39-F1
#
_entry.id   AF-A0A844IL39-F1
#
_cell.length_a   1.000
_cell.length_b   1.000
_cell.length_c   1.000
_cell.angle_alpha   90.00
_cell.angle_beta   90.00
_cell.angle_gamma   90.00
#
_symmetry.space_group_name_H-M   'P 1'
#
loop_
_entity.id
_entity.type
_entity.pdbx_description
1 polymer ?
#
loop_
_entity_poly.entity_id
_entity_poly.type
_entity_poly.pdbx_seq_one_letter_code
_entity_poly.pdbx_strand_id
1 'polypeptide(L)'
;MPSRTSVKWGKYRPFSRPLFIYVSYKSLRQKPNLREFLELYMDKAPEFVSAVGNVPLTDQAYKLNNIHFNKGKVGTVFEGKSQFNLTLERILQKQAKF
;
A
#
# COMPACT_ATOMS: atom_id res chain seq x y z
N MET A 1 18.04 -12.17 -9.81
CA MET A 1 17.43 -13.47 -9.46
C MET A 1 16.13 -13.24 -8.66
N PRO A 2 15.04 -13.97 -8.94
CA PRO A 2 13.79 -13.88 -8.15
C PRO A 2 14.03 -14.27 -6.70
N SER A 3 13.66 -13.42 -5.75
CA SER A 3 13.67 -13.71 -4.31
C SER A 3 12.77 -12.74 -3.56
N ARG A 4 12.31 -13.13 -2.36
CA ARG A 4 11.55 -12.22 -1.48
C ARG A 4 12.31 -10.93 -1.21
N THR A 5 13.62 -11.04 -1.03
CA THR A 5 14.53 -9.90 -0.83
C THR A 5 14.58 -9.00 -2.05
N SER A 6 14.69 -9.55 -3.28
CA SER A 6 14.73 -8.72 -4.49
C SER A 6 13.37 -8.07 -4.78
N VAL A 7 12.25 -8.70 -4.44
CA VAL A 7 10.91 -8.08 -4.50
C VAL A 7 10.77 -6.96 -3.47
N LYS A 8 11.13 -7.21 -2.20
CA LYS A 8 11.05 -6.23 -1.10
C LYS A 8 11.84 -4.95 -1.41
N TRP A 9 13.03 -5.08 -2.00
CA TRP A 9 13.88 -3.94 -2.38
C TRP A 9 13.56 -3.36 -3.76
N GLY A 10 12.49 -3.80 -4.43
CA GLY A 10 12.11 -3.32 -5.75
C GLY A 10 13.08 -3.66 -6.88
N LYS A 11 13.99 -4.62 -6.66
CA LYS A 11 14.99 -5.11 -7.64
C LYS A 11 14.43 -6.18 -8.58
N TYR A 12 13.24 -6.73 -8.29
CA TYR A 12 12.55 -7.72 -9.14
C TYR A 12 11.46 -7.08 -10.01
N ARG A 13 11.83 -6.07 -10.78
CA ARG A 13 10.95 -5.34 -11.69
C ARG A 13 11.14 -5.77 -13.14
N PRO A 14 10.09 -5.68 -13.99
CA PRO A 14 8.73 -5.20 -13.70
C PRO A 14 7.79 -6.29 -13.13
N PHE A 15 8.31 -7.48 -12.82
CA PHE A 15 7.50 -8.66 -12.50
C PHE A 15 6.87 -8.65 -11.10
N SER A 16 7.30 -7.76 -10.20
CA SER A 16 6.62 -7.48 -8.93
C SER A 16 5.70 -6.26 -9.04
N ARG A 17 4.44 -6.38 -8.60
CA ARG A 17 3.45 -5.27 -8.57
C ARG A 17 2.81 -5.12 -7.18
N PRO A 18 2.59 -3.89 -6.69
CA PRO A 18 1.78 -3.67 -5.50
C PRO A 18 0.30 -3.96 -5.80
N LEU A 19 -0.41 -4.49 -4.81
CA LEU A 19 -1.87 -4.62 -4.84
C LEU A 19 -2.50 -3.47 -4.06
N PHE A 20 -3.60 -2.95 -4.58
CA PHE A 20 -4.33 -1.84 -3.96
C PHE A 20 -5.73 -2.29 -3.54
N ILE A 21 -6.18 -1.75 -2.42
CA ILE A 21 -7.57 -1.83 -1.97
C ILE A 21 -8.17 -0.45 -2.16
N TYR A 22 -9.22 -0.36 -2.96
CA TYR A 22 -9.94 0.89 -3.22
C TYR A 22 -11.09 1.03 -2.25
N VAL A 23 -11.08 2.11 -1.48
CA VAL A 23 -12.10 2.39 -0.46
C VAL A 23 -12.76 3.73 -0.76
N SER A 24 -14.09 3.75 -0.75
CA SER A 24 -14.86 4.98 -0.86
C SER A 24 -14.64 5.86 0.38
N TYR A 25 -14.07 7.06 0.18
CA TYR A 25 -13.86 8.03 1.26
C TYR A 25 -15.17 8.43 1.96
N LYS A 26 -16.25 8.59 1.17
CA LYS A 26 -17.59 8.86 1.72
C LYS A 26 -18.05 7.73 2.64
N SER A 27 -17.91 6.48 2.20
CA SER A 27 -18.30 5.32 3.01
C SER A 27 -17.48 5.21 4.28
N LEU A 28 -16.18 5.48 4.20
CA LEU A 28 -15.27 5.44 5.35
C LEU A 28 -15.67 6.42 6.46
N ARG A 29 -16.17 7.60 6.09
CA ARG A 29 -16.66 8.60 7.05
C ARG A 29 -18.03 8.27 7.65
N GLN A 30 -18.86 7.51 6.94
CA GLN A 30 -20.24 7.23 7.32
C GLN A 30 -20.42 5.88 8.02
N LYS A 31 -19.46 4.97 7.88
CA LYS A 31 -19.55 3.59 8.39
C LYS A 31 -18.38 3.29 9.34
N PRO A 32 -18.56 3.45 10.66
CA PRO A 32 -17.48 3.19 11.63
C PRO A 32 -16.95 1.75 11.55
N ASN A 33 -17.83 0.76 11.35
CA ASN A 33 -17.43 -0.65 11.21
C ASN A 33 -16.50 -0.89 10.01
N LEU A 34 -16.66 -0.14 8.91
CA LEU A 34 -15.76 -0.23 7.75
C LEU A 34 -14.37 0.32 8.10
N ARG A 35 -14.32 1.41 8.88
CA ARG A 35 -13.07 1.98 9.34
C ARG A 35 -12.32 1.00 10.23
N GLU A 36 -12.99 0.46 11.23
CA GLU A 36 -12.41 -0.51 12.18
C GLU A 36 -11.91 -1.78 11.46
N PHE A 37 -12.70 -2.30 10.51
CA PHE A 37 -12.28 -3.43 9.69
C PHE A 37 -10.97 -3.14 8.94
N LEU A 38 -10.83 -1.95 8.33
CA LEU A 38 -9.63 -1.59 7.57
C LEU A 38 -8.42 -1.35 8.47
N GLU A 39 -8.62 -0.78 9.66
CA GLU A 39 -7.57 -0.63 10.67
C GLU A 39 -7.05 -2.00 11.11
N LEU A 40 -7.95 -2.93 11.43
CA LEU A 40 -7.59 -4.32 11.77
C LEU A 40 -6.93 -5.05 10.60
N TYR A 41 -7.45 -4.88 9.38
CA TYR A 41 -6.88 -5.50 8.18
C TYR A 41 -5.42 -5.07 7.97
N MET A 42 -5.14 -3.76 8.10
CA MET A 42 -3.78 -3.23 7.94
C MET A 42 -2.84 -3.68 9.07
N ASP A 43 -3.34 -3.80 10.30
CA ASP A 43 -2.58 -4.33 11.45
C ASP A 43 -2.18 -5.79 11.24
N LYS A 44 -3.12 -6.63 10.77
CA LYS A 44 -2.91 -8.07 10.57
C LYS A 44 -2.25 -8.44 9.23
N ALA A 45 -2.21 -7.52 8.27
CA ALA A 45 -1.68 -7.75 6.92
C ALA A 45 -0.29 -8.40 6.86
N PRO A 46 0.70 -8.01 7.67
CA PRO A 46 2.02 -8.65 7.62
C PRO A 46 1.99 -10.16 7.85
N GLU A 47 1.08 -10.64 8.71
CA GLU A 47 0.96 -12.05 9.09
C GLU A 47 0.32 -12.89 7.96
N PHE A 48 -0.85 -12.49 7.47
CA PHE A 48 -1.61 -13.32 6.52
C PHE A 48 -1.12 -13.22 5.07
N VAL A 49 -0.53 -12.08 4.66
CA VAL A 49 -0.04 -11.88 3.28
C VAL A 49 1.02 -12.93 2.93
N SER A 50 1.87 -13.28 3.91
CA SER A 50 2.89 -14.31 3.74
C SER A 50 2.30 -15.71 3.56
N ALA A 51 1.19 -16.02 4.24
CA ALA A 51 0.53 -17.33 4.18
C ALA A 51 -0.12 -17.61 2.82
N VAL A 52 -0.62 -16.56 2.16
CA VAL A 52 -1.23 -16.66 0.81
C VAL A 52 -0.22 -16.53 -0.33
N GLY A 53 1.08 -16.62 -0.04
CA GLY A 53 2.15 -16.59 -1.05
C GLY A 53 2.53 -15.20 -1.57
N ASN A 54 1.98 -14.13 -1.01
CA ASN A 54 2.37 -12.77 -1.35
C ASN A 54 3.62 -12.32 -0.58
N VAL A 55 4.26 -11.25 -1.07
CA VAL A 55 5.39 -10.63 -0.38
C VAL A 55 4.87 -9.48 0.48
N PRO A 56 5.06 -9.51 1.81
CA PRO A 56 4.61 -8.43 2.68
C PRO A 56 5.34 -7.13 2.36
N LEU A 57 4.67 -6.01 2.63
CA LEU A 57 5.29 -4.69 2.49
C LEU A 57 6.39 -4.50 3.55
N THR A 58 7.20 -3.46 3.37
CA THR A 58 8.11 -3.03 4.43
C THR A 58 7.32 -2.42 5.61
N ASP A 59 7.85 -2.51 6.83
CA ASP A 59 7.23 -1.91 8.01
C ASP A 59 6.95 -0.41 7.83
N GLN A 60 7.86 0.28 7.13
CA GLN A 60 7.69 1.69 6.78
C GLN A 60 6.50 1.92 5.85
N ALA A 61 6.29 1.07 4.85
CA ALA A 61 5.14 1.17 3.96
C ALA A 61 3.81 0.93 4.71
N TYR A 62 3.75 -0.05 5.62
CA TYR A 62 2.57 -0.24 6.48
C TYR A 62 2.30 0.98 7.37
N LYS A 63 3.33 1.55 8.00
CA LYS A 63 3.20 2.79 8.78
C LYS A 63 2.69 3.96 7.94
N LEU A 64 3.22 4.14 6.73
CA LEU A 64 2.78 5.19 5.82
C LEU A 64 1.31 5.01 5.39
N ASN A 65 0.87 3.76 5.15
CA ASN A 65 -0.53 3.46 4.87
C ASN A 65 -1.44 3.88 6.03
N ASN A 66 -1.09 3.53 7.27
CA ASN A 66 -1.84 3.94 8.46
C ASN A 66 -1.89 5.47 8.62
N ILE A 67 -0.77 6.17 8.37
CA ILE A 67 -0.74 7.64 8.42
C ILE A 67 -1.66 8.24 7.35
N HIS A 68 -1.60 7.76 6.11
CA HIS A 68 -2.46 8.25 5.03
C HIS A 68 -3.93 8.00 5.30
N PHE A 69 -4.26 6.79 5.76
CA PHE A 69 -5.61 6.41 6.11
C PHE A 69 -6.18 7.28 7.24
N ASN A 70 -5.41 7.48 8.31
CA ASN A 70 -5.83 8.31 9.44
C ASN A 70 -5.94 9.79 9.09
N LYS A 71 -5.07 10.30 8.21
CA LYS A 71 -5.15 11.68 7.70
C LYS A 71 -6.21 11.89 6.62
N GLY A 72 -6.90 10.84 6.17
CA GLY A 72 -7.89 10.93 5.10
C GLY A 72 -7.30 11.37 3.75
N LYS A 73 -6.04 11.01 3.45
CA LYS A 73 -5.39 11.35 2.17
C LYS A 73 -6.07 10.57 1.05
N VAL A 74 -6.68 11.28 0.09
CA VAL A 74 -7.38 10.69 -1.07
C VAL A 74 -6.60 10.90 -2.37
N GLY A 75 -6.99 10.16 -3.42
CA GLY A 75 -6.40 10.27 -4.75
C GLY A 75 -5.23 9.32 -5.00
N THR A 76 -4.51 9.53 -6.11
CA THR A 76 -3.38 8.70 -6.54
C THR A 76 -2.13 9.54 -6.75
N VAL A 77 -0.98 9.01 -6.36
CA VAL A 77 0.35 9.62 -6.57
C VAL A 77 1.06 9.10 -7.83
N PHE A 78 0.38 8.24 -8.59
CA PHE A 78 0.90 7.60 -9.79
C PHE A 78 0.78 8.47 -11.04
N GLU A 79 0.11 9.64 -10.98
CA GLU A 79 0.02 10.60 -12.10
C GLU A 79 -0.49 9.96 -13.41
N GLY A 80 -1.33 8.92 -13.30
CA GLY A 80 -1.86 8.17 -14.45
C GLY A 80 -0.84 7.31 -15.20
N LYS A 81 0.41 7.21 -14.72
CA LYS A 81 1.50 6.45 -15.37
C LYS A 81 2.07 5.39 -14.43
N SER A 82 2.42 4.24 -14.98
CA SER A 82 3.10 3.20 -14.19
C SER A 82 4.53 3.66 -13.84
N GLN A 83 4.85 3.71 -12.54
CA GLN A 83 6.13 4.23 -12.02
C GLN A 83 7.09 3.07 -11.73
N PHE A 84 7.80 2.59 -12.76
CA PHE A 84 8.71 1.45 -12.64
C PHE A 84 10.10 1.79 -12.05
N ASN A 85 10.46 3.07 -11.95
CA ASN A 85 11.77 3.55 -11.50
C ASN A 85 11.83 3.92 -10.00
N LEU A 86 10.72 3.91 -9.27
CA LEU A 86 10.66 4.33 -7.86
C LEU A 86 10.23 3.20 -6.93
N THR A 87 10.89 3.01 -5.77
CA THR A 87 10.42 2.03 -4.76
C THR A 87 9.03 2.39 -4.23
N LEU A 88 8.32 1.43 -3.65
CA LEU A 88 6.98 1.67 -3.13
C LEU A 88 6.97 2.76 -2.04
N GLU A 89 7.97 2.78 -1.18
CA GLU A 89 8.13 3.79 -0.12
C GLU A 89 8.28 5.19 -0.73
N ARG A 90 9.11 5.32 -1.77
CA ARG A 90 9.29 6.58 -2.48
C ARG A 90 7.99 7.04 -3.11
N ILE A 91 7.20 6.12 -3.67
CA ILE A 91 5.89 6.43 -4.24
C ILE A 91 4.93 6.91 -3.15
N LEU A 92 4.82 6.20 -2.01
CA LEU A 92 3.93 6.58 -0.91
C LEU A 92 4.26 7.97 -0.34
N GLN A 93 5.54 8.35 -0.33
CA GLN A 93 5.96 9.67 0.13
C GLN A 93 5.65 10.81 -0.86
N LYS A 94 5.33 10.51 -2.12
CA LYS A 94 4.97 11.56 -3.10
C LYS A 94 3.69 12.29 -2.68
N GLN A 95 3.62 13.53 -3.10
CA GLN A 95 2.38 14.30 -3.11
C GLN A 95 1.68 14.08 -4.47
N ALA A 96 0.35 14.00 -4.44
CA ALA A 96 -0.41 13.97 -5.68
C ALA A 96 -0.24 15.32 -6.39
N LYS A 97 0.07 15.28 -7.67
CA LYS A 97 0.03 16.46 -8.55
C LYS A 97 -1.30 16.43 -9.29
N PHE A 98 -1.99 17.56 -9.26
CA PHE A 98 -3.27 17.77 -9.96
C PHE A 98 -3.05 18.79 -11.07
#